data_AF-A0A925BQQ8-F1
#
_entry.id   AF-A0A925BQQ8-F1
#
_cell.length_a   1.000
_cell.length_b   1.000
_cell.length_c   1.000
_cell.angle_alpha   90.00
_cell.angle_beta   90.00
_cell.angle_gamma   90.00
#
_symmetry.space_group_name_H-M   'P 1'
#
loop_
_entity.id
_entity.type
_entity.pdbx_description
1 polymer ?
#
loop_
_entity_poly.entity_id
_entity_poly.type
_entity_poly.pdbx_seq_one_letter_code
_entity_poly.pdbx_strand_id
1 'polypeptide(L)'
;MQTDLDYGFMTDLGEVAIETLVPPSVEALPNLSDALQFFYNYRPPLELEAIQADRRRFITGKVSNLNLSQATAALNRTYLVRSIQFKVPEIITSGRSLLPRERFLLKDLLNTPSSDLLFAFRPVSRRADGSYTVLWKVLTQFSDPQIRDLDRYVVK
;
A
#
# COMPACT_ATOMS: atom_id res chain seq x y z
N MET A 1 -17.36 -11.44 -5.61
CA MET A 1 -16.04 -11.04 -6.12
C MET A 1 -15.25 -10.51 -4.93
N GLN A 2 -14.03 -10.98 -4.69
CA GLN A 2 -13.18 -10.49 -3.62
C GLN A 2 -12.61 -9.14 -4.04
N THR A 3 -13.14 -8.05 -3.49
CA THR A 3 -12.69 -6.69 -3.80
C THR A 3 -11.47 -6.37 -2.95
N ASP A 4 -10.33 -6.93 -3.34
CA ASP A 4 -9.06 -6.58 -2.72
C ASP A 4 -8.75 -5.09 -3.01
N LEU A 5 -8.69 -4.30 -1.94
CA LEU A 5 -8.38 -2.87 -1.99
C LEU A 5 -6.89 -2.61 -1.86
N ASP A 6 -6.07 -3.66 -1.81
CA ASP A 6 -4.63 -3.52 -1.71
C ASP A 6 -4.05 -2.80 -2.94
N TYR A 7 -3.12 -1.89 -2.67
CA TYR A 7 -2.35 -1.20 -3.70
C TYR A 7 -1.00 -0.76 -3.15
N GLY A 8 -0.11 -0.38 -4.05
CA GLY A 8 1.20 0.11 -3.68
C GLY A 8 1.89 0.74 -4.87
N PHE A 9 3.05 1.30 -4.60
CA PHE A 9 3.89 1.91 -5.60
C PHE A 9 5.35 1.70 -5.24
N MET A 10 6.17 1.70 -6.28
CA MET A 10 7.60 1.43 -6.16
C MET A 10 8.42 2.44 -6.95
N THR A 11 9.65 2.64 -6.50
CA THR A 11 10.67 3.37 -7.25
C THR A 11 12.00 2.66 -7.13
N ASP A 12 12.80 2.78 -8.17
CA ASP A 12 14.17 2.29 -8.20
C ASP A 12 15.09 3.30 -7.52
N LEU A 13 15.82 2.88 -6.49
CA LEU A 13 16.85 3.67 -5.80
C LEU A 13 18.23 3.48 -6.44
N GLY A 14 18.38 2.54 -7.37
CA GLY A 14 19.64 2.20 -8.02
C GLY A 14 20.51 1.25 -7.21
N GLU A 15 21.82 1.38 -7.37
CA GLU A 15 22.81 0.49 -6.74
C GLU A 15 23.13 0.91 -5.30
N VAL A 16 22.09 1.03 -4.48
CA VAL A 16 22.20 1.36 -3.05
C VAL A 16 22.16 0.08 -2.23
N ALA A 17 23.08 -0.10 -1.30
CA ALA A 17 23.07 -1.20 -0.34
C ALA A 17 21.83 -1.14 0.57
N ILE A 18 21.11 -2.25 0.74
CA ILE A 18 19.83 -2.25 1.48
C ILE A 18 20.06 -2.02 2.98
N GLU A 19 21.19 -2.48 3.49
CA GLU A 19 21.64 -2.34 4.87
C GLU A 19 21.88 -0.88 5.26
N THR A 20 22.30 -0.03 4.31
CA THR A 20 22.58 1.40 4.56
C THR A 20 21.32 2.27 4.56
N LEU A 21 20.17 1.74 4.17
CA LEU A 21 18.92 2.49 4.17
C LEU A 21 18.43 2.70 5.61
N VAL A 22 18.23 3.97 5.97
CA VAL A 22 17.71 4.38 7.27
C VAL A 22 16.52 5.31 7.06
N PRO A 23 15.44 5.20 7.84
CA PRO A 23 14.34 6.16 7.79
C PRO A 23 14.86 7.58 8.05
N PRO A 24 14.46 8.57 7.24
CA PRO A 24 14.84 9.96 7.45
C PRO A 24 14.22 10.49 8.73
N SER A 25 14.90 11.42 9.39
CA SER A 25 14.28 12.20 10.47
C SER A 25 13.23 13.15 9.90
N VAL A 26 12.31 13.63 10.75
CA VAL A 26 11.21 14.51 10.33
C VAL A 26 11.77 15.82 9.72
N GLU A 27 12.87 16.32 10.24
CA GLU A 27 13.54 17.54 9.77
C GLU A 27 14.20 17.36 8.41
N ALA A 28 14.55 16.13 8.03
CA ALA A 28 15.19 15.82 6.75
C ALA A 28 14.19 15.64 5.61
N LEU A 29 12.90 15.42 5.91
CA LEU A 29 11.86 15.17 4.91
C LEU A 29 11.78 16.22 3.78
N PRO A 30 11.85 17.55 4.06
CA PRO A 30 11.77 18.57 3.01
C PRO A 30 12.96 18.57 2.04
N ASN A 31 14.08 17.94 2.40
CA ASN A 31 15.31 17.91 1.62
C ASN A 31 15.47 16.62 0.81
N LEU A 32 14.50 15.70 0.87
CA LEU A 32 14.51 14.47 0.09
C LEU A 32 14.18 14.76 -1.37
N SER A 33 14.47 13.81 -2.27
CA SER A 33 13.98 13.89 -3.65
C SER A 33 12.46 13.85 -3.69
N ASP A 34 11.84 14.46 -4.71
CA ASP A 34 10.38 14.51 -4.87
C ASP A 34 9.72 13.13 -4.77
N ALA A 35 10.36 12.10 -5.33
CA ALA A 35 9.91 10.72 -5.19
C ALA A 35 9.90 10.30 -3.72
N LEU A 36 11.01 10.42 -3.00
CA LEU A 36 11.07 10.04 -1.59
C LEU A 36 10.11 10.86 -0.71
N GLN A 37 9.98 12.16 -0.97
CA GLN A 37 8.99 13.00 -0.30
C GLN A 37 7.58 12.46 -0.51
N PHE A 38 7.23 12.07 -1.74
CA PHE A 38 5.95 11.43 -2.03
C PHE A 38 5.75 10.15 -1.19
N PHE A 39 6.77 9.28 -1.11
CA PHE A 39 6.69 8.05 -0.31
C PHE A 39 6.46 8.29 1.19
N TYR A 40 6.99 9.35 1.80
CA TYR A 40 6.78 9.63 3.23
C TYR A 40 5.52 10.46 3.51
N ASN A 41 5.17 11.38 2.60
CA ASN A 41 4.06 12.31 2.78
C ASN A 41 2.74 11.79 2.25
N TYR A 42 2.73 10.73 1.44
CA TYR A 42 1.49 10.13 0.95
C TYR A 42 0.57 9.70 2.10
N ARG A 43 -0.73 9.96 1.93
CA ARG A 43 -1.80 9.64 2.88
C ARG A 43 -2.91 8.92 2.12
N PRO A 44 -3.20 7.65 2.47
CA PRO A 44 -4.32 6.92 1.90
C PRO A 44 -5.63 7.71 2.08
N PRO A 45 -6.51 7.75 1.07
CA PRO A 45 -7.85 8.30 1.23
C PRO A 45 -8.65 7.53 2.29
N LEU A 46 -9.68 8.18 2.83
CA LEU A 46 -10.47 7.65 3.95
C LEU A 46 -11.86 7.14 3.53
N GLU A 47 -12.25 7.37 2.27
CA GLU A 47 -13.53 6.97 1.72
C GLU A 47 -13.34 5.81 0.73
N LEU A 48 -14.25 4.83 0.76
CA LEU A 48 -14.14 3.60 -0.04
C LEU A 48 -13.96 3.90 -1.54
N GLU A 49 -14.80 4.78 -2.11
CA GLU A 49 -14.71 5.15 -3.52
C GLU A 49 -13.39 5.86 -3.86
N ALA A 50 -12.91 6.72 -2.96
CA ALA A 50 -11.64 7.43 -3.15
C ALA A 50 -10.45 6.46 -3.08
N ILE A 51 -10.47 5.48 -2.18
CA ILE A 51 -9.47 4.39 -2.11
C ILE A 51 -9.47 3.59 -3.41
N GLN A 52 -10.65 3.22 -3.92
CA GLN A 52 -10.77 2.51 -5.20
C GLN A 52 -10.24 3.35 -6.38
N ALA A 53 -10.53 4.65 -6.40
CA ALA A 53 -10.03 5.57 -7.42
C ALA A 53 -8.52 5.70 -7.38
N ASP A 54 -7.94 5.83 -6.18
CA ASP A 54 -6.50 5.97 -6.00
C ASP A 54 -5.77 4.67 -6.33
N ARG A 55 -6.32 3.50 -5.93
CA ARG A 55 -5.85 2.19 -6.39
C ARG A 55 -5.79 2.11 -7.92
N ARG A 56 -6.86 2.51 -8.62
CA ARG A 56 -6.88 2.53 -10.09
C ARG A 56 -5.81 3.45 -10.65
N ARG A 57 -5.59 4.61 -10.03
CA ARG A 57 -4.55 5.57 -10.43
C ARG A 57 -3.15 4.93 -10.38
N PHE A 58 -2.82 4.20 -9.32
CA PHE A 58 -1.55 3.47 -9.19
C PHE A 58 -1.41 2.31 -10.16
N ILE A 59 -2.45 1.47 -10.31
CA ILE A 59 -2.41 0.33 -11.23
C ILE A 59 -2.24 0.79 -12.69
N THR A 60 -2.90 1.88 -13.07
CA THR A 60 -2.85 2.43 -14.44
C THR A 60 -1.64 3.32 -14.70
N GLY A 61 -0.75 3.50 -13.72
CA GLY A 61 0.43 4.37 -13.86
C GLY A 61 0.10 5.86 -14.01
N LYS A 62 -1.13 6.29 -13.71
CA LYS A 62 -1.57 7.69 -13.79
C LYS A 62 -1.17 8.49 -12.54
N VAL A 63 0.03 8.24 -12.01
CA VAL A 63 0.47 8.75 -10.71
C VAL A 63 1.54 9.81 -10.89
N SER A 64 1.14 11.07 -10.80
CA SER A 64 2.08 12.21 -10.75
C SER A 64 2.98 12.30 -12.01
N ASN A 65 3.86 13.30 -12.06
CA ASN A 65 4.93 13.37 -13.06
C ASN A 65 6.12 12.47 -12.69
N LEU A 66 5.99 11.68 -11.62
CA LEU A 66 7.02 10.81 -11.08
C LEU A 66 6.88 9.44 -11.74
N ASN A 67 8.00 8.85 -12.17
CA ASN A 67 8.03 7.49 -12.74
C ASN A 67 7.83 6.41 -11.66
N LEU A 68 6.65 6.42 -11.03
CA LEU A 68 6.20 5.46 -10.03
C LEU A 68 5.50 4.31 -10.76
N SER A 69 6.27 3.42 -11.39
CA SER A 69 5.71 2.35 -12.23
C SER A 69 6.47 1.03 -12.06
N GLN A 70 5.84 -0.03 -12.58
CA GLN A 70 6.30 -1.42 -12.58
C GLN A 70 7.76 -1.52 -13.06
N ALA A 71 8.69 -1.50 -12.11
CA ALA A 71 10.09 -1.71 -12.43
C ALA A 71 10.31 -3.21 -12.66
N THR A 72 10.91 -3.56 -13.80
CA THR A 72 11.43 -4.92 -13.96
C THR A 72 12.55 -5.12 -12.96
N ALA A 73 12.37 -6.07 -12.04
CA ALA A 73 13.32 -6.37 -10.99
C ALA A 73 14.68 -6.78 -11.60
N ALA A 74 15.60 -5.83 -11.65
CA ALA A 74 17.00 -6.05 -12.01
C ALA A 74 17.81 -6.45 -10.77
N LEU A 75 18.76 -7.37 -10.98
CA LEU A 75 19.68 -7.80 -9.95
C LEU A 75 20.53 -6.64 -9.44
N ASN A 76 20.85 -6.66 -8.14
CA ASN A 76 21.71 -5.67 -7.49
C ASN A 76 21.21 -4.22 -7.57
N ARG A 77 19.93 -4.03 -7.88
CA ARG A 77 19.23 -2.75 -7.71
C ARG A 77 18.30 -2.83 -6.52
N THR A 78 18.21 -1.74 -5.79
CA THR A 78 17.36 -1.63 -4.60
C THR A 78 16.16 -0.79 -4.94
N TYR A 79 15.00 -1.29 -4.56
CA TYR A 79 13.72 -0.67 -4.83
C TYR A 79 13.09 -0.28 -3.51
N LEU A 80 12.48 0.89 -3.48
CA LEU A 80 11.62 1.33 -2.39
C LEU A 80 10.18 1.02 -2.76
N VAL A 81 9.43 0.43 -1.84
CA VAL A 81 8.03 0.05 -2.03
C VAL A 81 7.21 0.53 -0.86
N ARG A 82 6.10 1.19 -1.15
CA ARG A 82 5.04 1.45 -0.17
C ARG A 82 3.84 0.59 -0.53
N SER A 83 3.41 -0.24 0.43
CA SER A 83 2.29 -1.15 0.31
C SER A 83 1.21 -0.74 1.29
N ILE A 84 -0.02 -0.57 0.79
CA ILE A 84 -1.20 -0.20 1.55
C ILE A 84 -2.22 -1.33 1.37
N GLN A 85 -2.71 -1.87 2.49
CA GLN A 85 -3.61 -3.01 2.49
C GLN A 85 -4.86 -2.75 3.31
N PHE A 86 -6.00 -3.26 2.83
CA PHE A 86 -7.27 -3.19 3.54
C PHE A 86 -8.03 -4.51 3.42
N LYS A 87 -8.37 -5.11 4.56
CA LYS A 87 -9.25 -6.26 4.61
C LYS A 87 -10.71 -5.81 4.72
N VAL A 88 -11.32 -5.51 3.57
CA VAL A 88 -12.73 -5.08 3.51
C VAL A 88 -13.65 -6.15 4.12
N PRO A 89 -14.55 -5.78 5.04
CA PRO A 89 -15.47 -6.72 5.66
C PRO A 89 -16.37 -7.43 4.66
N GLU A 90 -16.69 -8.70 4.94
CA GLU A 90 -17.52 -9.53 4.06
C GLU A 90 -18.93 -8.97 3.85
N ILE A 91 -19.49 -8.28 4.86
CA ILE A 91 -20.80 -7.64 4.74
C ILE A 91 -20.85 -6.61 3.58
N ILE A 92 -19.71 -5.96 3.30
CA ILE A 92 -19.57 -5.00 2.20
C ILE A 92 -19.35 -5.72 0.88
N THR A 93 -18.47 -6.74 0.84
CA THR A 93 -18.12 -7.43 -0.42
C THR A 93 -19.18 -8.41 -0.91
N SER A 94 -19.96 -8.98 0.00
CA SER A 94 -21.08 -9.89 -0.32
C SER A 94 -22.35 -9.14 -0.74
N GLY A 95 -22.52 -7.88 -0.32
CA GLY A 95 -23.72 -7.09 -0.57
C GLY A 95 -24.99 -7.66 0.08
N ARG A 96 -24.86 -8.58 1.05
CA ARG A 96 -26.02 -9.15 1.75
C ARG A 96 -26.64 -8.12 2.68
N SER A 97 -27.96 -8.23 2.89
CA SER A 97 -28.64 -7.43 3.91
C SER A 97 -28.19 -7.81 5.33
N LEU A 98 -28.21 -6.83 6.23
CA LEU A 98 -28.00 -7.06 7.65
C LEU A 98 -29.15 -7.85 8.27
N LEU A 99 -28.80 -8.85 9.09
CA LEU A 99 -29.78 -9.50 9.96
C LEU A 99 -30.17 -8.55 11.12
N PRO A 100 -31.39 -8.64 11.67
CA PRO A 100 -31.82 -7.78 12.77
C PRO A 100 -30.86 -7.78 13.99
N ARG A 101 -30.28 -8.94 14.31
CA ARG A 101 -29.30 -9.09 15.41
C ARG A 101 -27.94 -8.44 15.12
N GLU A 102 -27.57 -8.31 13.86
CA GLU A 102 -26.28 -7.76 13.42
C GLU A 102 -26.25 -6.24 13.46
N ARG A 103 -27.42 -5.60 13.46
CA ARG A 103 -27.54 -4.12 13.53
C ARG A 103 -26.88 -3.54 14.78
N PHE A 104 -26.93 -4.26 15.90
CA PHE A 104 -26.28 -3.85 17.15
C PHE A 104 -24.76 -4.06 17.14
N LEU A 105 -24.25 -4.95 16.29
CA LEU A 105 -22.82 -5.26 16.13
C LEU A 105 -22.20 -4.57 14.91
N LEU A 106 -22.90 -3.58 14.33
CA LEU A 106 -22.51 -2.98 13.05
C LEU A 106 -21.07 -2.43 13.09
N LYS A 107 -20.68 -1.77 14.18
CA LYS A 107 -19.33 -1.23 14.32
C LYS A 107 -18.25 -2.32 14.23
N ASP A 108 -18.48 -3.46 14.87
CA ASP A 108 -17.53 -4.57 14.88
C ASP A 108 -17.49 -5.28 13.52
N LEU A 109 -18.66 -5.42 12.88
CA LEU A 109 -18.79 -5.96 11.53
C LEU A 109 -18.12 -5.09 10.47
N LEU A 110 -18.01 -3.79 10.71
CA LEU A 110 -17.35 -2.84 9.81
C LEU A 110 -15.88 -2.61 10.17
N ASN A 111 -15.37 -3.22 11.24
CA ASN A 111 -13.96 -3.11 11.58
C ASN A 111 -13.11 -3.69 10.44
N THR A 112 -12.18 -2.88 9.95
CA THR A 112 -11.38 -3.17 8.76
C THR A 112 -9.91 -3.23 9.15
N PRO A 113 -9.34 -4.42 9.39
CA PRO A 113 -7.91 -4.57 9.53
C PRO A 113 -7.19 -4.02 8.30
N SER A 114 -6.12 -3.26 8.51
CA SER A 114 -5.36 -2.61 7.45
C SER A 114 -3.89 -2.50 7.83
N SER A 115 -3.04 -2.19 6.85
CA SER A 115 -1.61 -1.92 7.08
C SER A 115 -1.06 -0.94 6.05
N ASP A 116 -0.04 -0.17 6.43
CA ASP A 116 0.71 0.72 5.54
C ASP A 116 2.21 0.60 5.84
N LEU A 117 2.95 0.00 4.91
CA LEU A 117 4.35 -0.37 5.09
C LEU A 117 5.21 0.24 3.99
N LEU A 118 6.30 0.90 4.42
CA LEU A 118 7.44 1.25 3.58
C LEU A 118 8.55 0.25 3.80
N PHE A 119 8.97 -0.41 2.74
CA PHE A 119 10.09 -1.34 2.78
C PHE A 119 10.96 -1.21 1.54
N ALA A 120 12.21 -1.62 1.68
CA ALA A 120 13.10 -1.80 0.55
C ALA A 120 13.18 -3.28 0.19
N PHE A 121 13.36 -3.58 -1.10
CA PHE A 121 13.74 -4.91 -1.56
C PHE A 121 14.85 -4.83 -2.60
N ARG A 122 15.74 -5.83 -2.59
CA ARG A 122 16.90 -5.94 -3.48
C ARG A 122 17.02 -7.39 -3.96
N PRO A 123 16.77 -7.69 -5.24
CA PRO A 123 17.08 -8.99 -5.81
C PRO A 123 18.60 -9.20 -5.85
N VAL A 124 19.07 -10.30 -5.27
CA VAL A 124 20.51 -10.61 -5.15
C VAL A 124 20.95 -11.81 -6.00
N SER A 125 20.03 -12.68 -6.37
CA SER A 125 20.30 -13.73 -7.36
C SER A 125 19.03 -14.13 -8.11
N ARG A 126 19.22 -14.68 -9.31
CA ARG A 126 18.17 -15.28 -10.13
C ARG A 126 18.58 -16.70 -10.51
N ARG A 127 17.73 -17.68 -10.26
CA ARG A 127 17.96 -19.07 -10.63
C ARG A 127 17.53 -19.34 -12.08
N ALA A 128 17.94 -20.47 -12.63
CA ALA A 128 17.63 -20.87 -14.01
C ALA A 128 16.12 -21.06 -14.26
N ASP A 129 15.34 -21.37 -13.22
CA ASP A 129 13.88 -21.45 -13.26
C ASP A 129 13.18 -20.08 -13.27
N GLY A 130 13.94 -18.99 -13.21
CA GLY A 130 13.44 -17.62 -13.18
C GLY A 130 13.10 -17.10 -11.77
N SER A 131 13.21 -17.92 -10.73
CA SER A 131 13.01 -17.49 -9.34
C SER A 131 14.11 -16.53 -8.88
N TYR A 132 13.77 -15.62 -7.97
CA TYR A 132 14.70 -14.65 -7.39
C TYR A 132 14.92 -14.93 -5.90
N THR A 133 16.17 -14.76 -5.44
CA THR A 133 16.44 -14.52 -4.02
C THR A 133 16.48 -13.02 -3.80
N VAL A 134 15.75 -12.54 -2.78
CA VAL A 134 15.67 -11.12 -2.45
C VAL A 134 16.12 -10.89 -1.00
N LEU A 135 16.81 -9.76 -0.78
CA LEU A 135 16.92 -9.14 0.52
C LEU A 135 15.77 -8.13 0.65
N TRP A 136 15.17 -8.04 1.82
CA TRP A 136 14.13 -7.04 2.09
C TRP A 136 14.28 -6.49 3.51
N LYS A 137 13.91 -5.22 3.69
CA LYS A 137 14.04 -4.50 4.96
C LYS A 137 12.85 -3.57 5.12
N VAL A 138 12.08 -3.74 6.19
CA VAL A 138 11.06 -2.76 6.58
C VAL A 138 11.77 -1.49 7.05
N LEU A 139 11.40 -0.36 6.47
CA LEU A 139 11.95 0.94 6.82
C LEU A 139 10.99 1.70 7.73
N THR A 140 9.70 1.69 7.41
CA THR A 140 8.71 2.43 8.19
C THR A 140 7.38 1.71 8.18
N GLN A 141 6.77 1.56 9.35
CA GLN A 141 5.37 1.19 9.49
C GLN A 141 4.60 2.47 9.82
N PHE A 142 3.69 2.86 8.93
CA PHE A 142 2.83 4.01 9.17
C PHE A 142 1.63 3.59 10.02
N SER A 143 0.86 4.58 10.48
CA SER A 143 -0.41 4.32 11.14
C SER A 143 -1.38 3.61 10.19
N ASP A 144 -2.05 2.59 10.69
CA ASP A 144 -3.00 1.78 9.91
C ASP A 144 -4.12 2.66 9.31
N PRO A 145 -4.30 2.64 7.98
CA PRO A 145 -5.26 3.49 7.31
C PRO A 145 -6.69 3.02 7.58
N GLN A 146 -7.66 3.94 7.55
CA GLN A 146 -9.03 3.67 7.97
C GLN A 146 -10.02 3.99 6.84
N ILE A 147 -11.08 3.19 6.73
CA ILE A 147 -12.22 3.49 5.85
C ILE A 147 -13.37 3.99 6.71
N ARG A 148 -13.81 5.23 6.50
CA ARG A 148 -14.72 5.93 7.41
C ARG A 148 -16.20 5.82 7.04
N ASP A 149 -16.51 5.43 5.81
CA ASP A 149 -17.85 5.51 5.22
C ASP A 149 -18.46 4.15 4.88
N LEU A 150 -17.91 3.04 5.41
CA LEU A 150 -18.37 1.69 5.09
C LEU A 150 -19.85 1.46 5.42
N ASP A 151 -20.40 2.17 6.40
CA ASP A 151 -21.81 2.09 6.81
C ASP A 151 -22.77 2.47 5.67
N ARG A 152 -22.33 3.31 4.72
CA ARG A 152 -23.12 3.74 3.57
C ARG A 152 -23.38 2.63 2.54
N TYR A 153 -22.53 1.61 2.53
CA TYR A 153 -22.57 0.52 1.54
C TYR A 153 -23.24 -0.73 2.10
N VAL A 154 -23.74 -0.68 3.33
CA VAL A 154 -24.48 -1.79 3.92
C VAL A 154 -25.92 -1.78 3.44
N VAL A 155 -26.35 -2.89 2.83
CA VAL A 155 -27.74 -3.10 2.43
C VAL A 155 -28.58 -3.31 3.68
N LYS A 156 -29.60 -2.46 3.87
CA LYS A 156 -30.46 -2.44 5.07
C LYS A 156 -31.62 -3.42 5.00
#